data_AF-A0A0X3BPF1-F1
#
_entry.id   AF-A0A0X3BPF1-F1
#
_cell.length_a   1.000
_cell.length_b   1.000
_cell.length_c   1.000
_cell.angle_alpha   90.00
_cell.angle_beta   90.00
_cell.angle_gamma   90.00
#
_symmetry.space_group_name_H-M   'P 1'
#
loop_
_entity.id
_entity.type
_entity.pdbx_description
1 polymer ?
#
loop_
_entity_poly.entity_id
_entity_poly.type
_entity_poly.pdbx_seq_one_letter_code
_entity_poly.pdbx_strand_id
1 'polypeptide(L)'
;MNGNIGMRALSMLLAVLLVSMGVVPAVSAENESRGWLDTFDRWVEPRDMSMYNPVIETPQRVPITEEIARQHPGVIILDPKRVSEFQVIDADMVPVSPGKVSLTLQTESGDPGTRDLMPDVRMTQGTISWYWTQDTFVYHEITIHNYASSAASGMVILWSLKDGYGCGVPFSDLAAGADLTVTVPFEVLPQHSSIGIKPMAVEIRVDPTGLTSWMARMPIDAVEKYNNDASHLLDPDGGENLETSDLYHFPFSEGYRVLLEAAQAADGTTEPYQSAYAITQYVNGAMNYTYEDPYLEYIFSDLYMMDHPSPINGKYLGVCDEYGTLYTAFARALGIPTRFLSFSMREVATGNVSGHAIAESWNGTTWVHSDPTWNVFDNPQVYRYSPTCT
;
A
#
# COMPACT_ATOMS: atom_id res chain seq x y z
N MET A 1 -31.61 -17.34 62.03
CA MET A 1 -30.30 -17.42 62.68
C MET A 1 -29.77 -18.82 62.46
N ASN A 2 -28.55 -19.11 62.02
CA ASN A 2 -27.47 -18.38 61.38
C ASN A 2 -26.42 -19.49 61.13
N GLY A 3 -25.73 -19.47 59.99
CA GLY A 3 -24.42 -20.13 59.89
C GLY A 3 -24.36 -21.49 59.20
N ASN A 4 -23.34 -21.61 58.34
CA ASN A 4 -22.64 -22.84 57.94
C ASN A 4 -22.98 -23.56 56.63
N ILE A 5 -23.44 -22.86 55.59
CA ILE A 5 -23.41 -23.41 54.21
C ILE A 5 -22.49 -22.61 53.26
N GLY A 6 -22.10 -21.38 53.60
CA GLY A 6 -21.26 -20.52 52.74
C GLY A 6 -19.74 -20.75 52.75
N MET A 7 -19.17 -21.47 53.74
CA MET A 7 -17.70 -21.60 53.89
C MET A 7 -17.09 -22.88 53.29
N ARG A 8 -17.89 -23.93 53.07
CA ARG A 8 -17.39 -25.21 52.53
C ARG A 8 -17.33 -25.26 51.00
N ALA A 9 -18.18 -24.50 50.31
CA ALA A 9 -18.10 -24.34 48.85
C ALA A 9 -16.94 -23.42 48.41
N LEU A 10 -16.64 -22.39 49.20
CA LEU A 10 -15.51 -21.47 48.92
C LEU A 10 -14.14 -22.13 49.16
N SER A 11 -14.04 -23.03 50.14
CA SER A 11 -12.80 -23.74 50.46
C SER A 11 -12.44 -24.85 49.46
N MET A 12 -13.44 -25.48 48.82
CA MET A 12 -13.17 -26.45 47.74
C MET A 12 -12.78 -25.77 46.43
N LEU A 13 -13.31 -24.57 46.12
CA LEU A 13 -12.93 -23.83 44.93
C LEU A 13 -11.49 -23.28 45.02
N LEU A 14 -11.04 -22.89 46.22
CA LEU A 14 -9.65 -22.47 46.46
C LEU A 14 -8.66 -23.65 46.39
N ALA A 15 -9.06 -24.85 46.83
CA ALA A 15 -8.22 -26.04 46.78
C ALA A 15 -8.07 -26.62 45.35
N VAL A 16 -9.07 -26.44 44.48
CA VAL A 16 -8.96 -26.84 43.06
C VAL A 16 -8.14 -25.83 42.25
N LEU A 17 -8.15 -24.55 42.61
CA LEU A 17 -7.25 -23.53 42.04
C LEU A 17 -5.78 -23.66 42.50
N LEU A 18 -5.53 -24.33 43.63
CA LEU A 18 -4.17 -24.55 44.16
C LEU A 18 -3.53 -25.88 43.72
N VAL A 19 -4.26 -26.76 43.02
CA VAL A 19 -3.77 -28.07 42.57
C VAL A 19 -3.66 -28.18 41.04
N SER A 20 -4.00 -27.13 40.28
CA SER A 20 -3.66 -27.02 38.85
C SER A 20 -2.29 -26.39 38.59
N MET A 21 -1.40 -26.36 39.58
CA MET A 21 0.04 -26.19 39.34
C MET A 21 0.65 -27.51 38.86
N GLY A 22 0.28 -27.89 37.64
CA GLY A 22 0.82 -29.02 36.90
C GLY A 22 1.85 -28.55 35.88
N VAL A 23 3.12 -28.61 36.28
CA VAL A 23 4.30 -28.90 35.45
C VAL A 23 4.41 -28.11 34.13
N VAL A 24 4.91 -26.87 34.23
CA VAL A 24 5.71 -26.29 33.15
C VAL A 24 7.09 -26.96 33.25
N PRO A 25 7.66 -27.52 32.17
CA PRO A 25 9.01 -28.08 32.22
C PRO A 25 9.98 -26.95 32.59
N ALA A 26 10.64 -27.14 33.73
CA ALA A 26 11.84 -26.39 34.08
C ALA A 26 12.94 -26.80 33.09
N VAL A 27 12.97 -26.15 31.92
CA VAL A 27 14.22 -25.90 31.23
C VAL A 27 14.86 -24.75 31.99
N SER A 28 16.04 -25.03 32.53
CA SER A 28 16.81 -24.14 33.39
C SER A 28 16.88 -22.73 32.83
N ALA A 29 16.61 -21.77 33.71
CA ALA A 29 16.96 -20.38 33.57
C ALA A 29 18.48 -20.25 33.33
N GLU A 30 18.85 -20.15 32.05
CA GLU A 30 19.96 -19.36 31.54
C GLU A 30 19.48 -18.75 30.23
N ASN A 31 18.68 -17.70 30.35
CA ASN A 31 18.72 -16.65 29.35
C ASN A 31 18.32 -15.39 30.10
N GLU A 32 19.29 -14.51 30.32
CA GLU A 32 19.05 -13.15 30.79
C GLU A 32 17.86 -12.59 30.00
N SER A 33 16.83 -12.13 30.71
CA SER A 33 15.68 -11.49 30.11
C SER A 33 16.17 -10.21 29.44
N ARG A 34 16.59 -10.30 28.17
CA ARG A 34 16.88 -9.15 27.33
C ARG A 34 15.56 -8.45 27.03
N GLY A 35 15.18 -7.54 27.92
CA GLY A 35 14.09 -6.62 27.67
C GLY A 35 14.47 -5.65 26.55
N TRP A 36 13.47 -5.02 25.93
CA TRP A 36 13.63 -3.92 24.96
C TRP A 36 14.70 -2.87 25.37
N LEU A 37 14.88 -2.65 26.67
CA LEU A 37 15.90 -1.76 27.23
C LEU A 37 17.34 -2.28 27.06
N ASP A 38 17.59 -3.60 27.10
CA ASP A 38 18.92 -4.19 26.85
C ASP A 38 19.32 -4.11 25.37
N THR A 39 18.34 -4.02 24.47
CA THR A 39 18.57 -3.68 23.06
C THR A 39 18.85 -2.20 22.88
N PHE A 40 18.29 -1.30 23.70
CA PHE A 40 18.55 0.15 23.59
C PHE A 40 20.04 0.48 23.75
N ASP A 41 20.73 -0.10 24.75
CA ASP A 41 22.14 0.18 25.00
C ASP A 41 23.09 -0.32 23.88
N ARG A 42 22.69 -1.33 23.10
CA ARG A 42 23.43 -1.77 21.89
C ARG A 42 23.24 -0.84 20.68
N TRP A 43 22.26 0.05 20.71
CA TRP A 43 22.03 1.06 19.66
C TRP A 43 22.78 2.37 19.91
N VAL A 44 23.26 2.58 21.14
CA VAL A 44 23.95 3.81 21.57
C VAL A 44 25.48 3.71 21.44
N GLU A 45 26.02 2.53 21.08
CA GLU A 45 27.40 2.44 20.61
C GLU A 45 27.54 3.06 19.21
N PRO A 46 28.64 3.75 18.89
CA PRO A 46 28.91 4.25 17.54
C PRO A 46 28.78 3.10 16.53
N ARG A 47 27.71 3.11 15.72
CA ARG A 47 27.54 2.10 14.67
C ARG A 47 28.55 2.37 13.56
N ASP A 48 29.35 1.35 13.23
CA ASP A 48 30.17 1.42 12.03
C ASP A 48 29.28 1.29 10.78
N MET A 49 28.84 2.44 10.27
CA MET A 49 28.06 2.54 9.04
C MET A 49 28.87 2.22 7.76
N SER A 50 30.05 1.59 7.86
CA SER A 50 30.87 1.17 6.71
C SER A 50 30.29 -0.03 5.96
N MET A 51 29.35 -0.75 6.58
CA MET A 51 28.69 -1.94 6.02
C MET A 51 27.58 -1.64 4.99
N TYR A 52 27.20 -0.38 4.80
CA TYR A 52 26.18 0.07 3.82
C TYR A 52 26.79 0.29 2.43
N ASN A 53 27.41 -0.75 1.86
CA ASN A 53 27.80 -0.79 0.45
C ASN A 53 27.75 -2.25 -0.01
N PRO A 54 26.76 -2.59 -0.85
CA PRO A 54 26.92 -2.35 -2.28
C PRO A 54 25.68 -1.77 -2.98
N VAL A 55 25.91 -1.08 -4.11
CA VAL A 55 24.87 -0.74 -5.10
C VAL A 55 24.17 -2.02 -5.52
N ILE A 56 22.88 -2.11 -5.23
CA ILE A 56 22.03 -3.22 -5.65
C ILE A 56 21.57 -2.91 -7.07
N GLU A 57 21.82 -3.84 -8.00
CA GLU A 57 21.26 -3.76 -9.34
C GLU A 57 19.73 -3.88 -9.21
N THR A 58 19.02 -2.79 -9.51
CA THR A 58 17.56 -2.82 -9.66
C THR A 58 17.20 -3.52 -10.98
N PRO A 59 16.54 -4.69 -10.95
CA PRO A 59 15.74 -5.21 -12.05
C PRO A 59 14.87 -4.11 -12.65
N GLN A 60 14.96 -3.98 -13.96
CA GLN A 60 14.05 -3.10 -14.69
C GLN A 60 12.71 -3.80 -14.86
N ARG A 61 11.63 -3.02 -14.74
CA ARG A 61 10.29 -3.43 -15.16
C ARG A 61 10.35 -4.02 -16.57
N VAL A 62 9.89 -5.24 -16.74
CA VAL A 62 9.75 -5.84 -18.07
C VAL A 62 8.28 -5.76 -18.46
N PRO A 63 7.91 -5.04 -19.54
CA PRO A 63 6.54 -5.06 -20.05
C PRO A 63 6.06 -6.48 -20.30
N ILE A 64 4.79 -6.75 -20.04
CA ILE A 64 4.22 -8.06 -20.35
C ILE A 64 4.36 -8.36 -21.85
N THR A 65 4.63 -9.62 -22.18
CA THR A 65 4.73 -10.10 -23.56
C THR A 65 3.65 -11.13 -23.85
N GLU A 66 3.33 -11.36 -25.13
CA GLU A 66 2.31 -12.35 -25.51
C GLU A 66 2.62 -13.75 -24.96
N GLU A 67 3.90 -14.10 -24.89
CA GLU A 67 4.32 -15.40 -24.38
C GLU A 67 4.04 -15.54 -22.88
N ILE A 68 4.25 -14.47 -22.12
CA ILE A 68 3.93 -14.43 -20.70
C ILE A 68 2.40 -14.45 -20.53
N ALA A 69 1.66 -13.63 -21.27
CA ALA A 69 0.20 -13.61 -21.20
C ALA A 69 -0.42 -15.00 -21.49
N ARG A 70 0.16 -15.82 -22.38
CA ARG A 70 -0.28 -17.21 -22.63
C ARG A 70 -0.11 -18.15 -21.43
N GLN A 71 0.80 -17.83 -20.52
CA GLN A 71 1.05 -18.61 -19.29
C GLN A 71 0.04 -18.28 -18.18
N HIS A 72 -0.68 -17.16 -18.31
CA HIS A 72 -1.62 -16.65 -17.31
C HIS A 72 -3.06 -16.65 -17.88
N PRO A 73 -3.91 -17.63 -17.50
CA PRO A 73 -5.26 -17.74 -18.03
C PRO A 73 -6.09 -16.47 -17.82
N GLY A 74 -6.64 -15.94 -18.92
CA GLY A 74 -7.50 -14.74 -18.88
C GLY A 74 -6.75 -13.42 -18.97
N VAL A 75 -5.40 -13.42 -18.93
CA VAL A 75 -4.59 -12.21 -19.15
C VAL A 75 -4.59 -11.81 -20.62
N ILE A 76 -4.82 -10.53 -20.88
CA ILE A 76 -4.91 -9.93 -22.21
C ILE A 76 -4.00 -8.72 -22.25
N ILE A 77 -3.22 -8.57 -23.31
CA ILE A 77 -2.35 -7.42 -23.52
C ILE A 77 -3.16 -6.27 -24.10
N LEU A 78 -2.97 -5.08 -23.54
CA LEU A 78 -3.55 -3.85 -24.05
C LEU A 78 -2.64 -3.26 -25.12
N ASP A 79 -3.16 -3.01 -26.31
CA ASP A 79 -2.44 -2.17 -27.29
C ASP A 79 -2.28 -0.76 -26.70
N PRO A 80 -1.04 -0.26 -26.50
CA PRO A 80 -0.80 1.06 -25.91
C PRO A 80 -1.53 2.21 -26.64
N LYS A 81 -1.80 2.06 -27.94
CA LYS A 81 -2.53 3.06 -28.73
C LYS A 81 -3.98 3.22 -28.28
N ARG A 82 -4.55 2.20 -27.64
CA ARG A 82 -5.93 2.20 -27.16
C ARG A 82 -6.10 2.85 -25.79
N VAL A 83 -5.02 3.12 -25.05
CA VAL A 83 -5.10 3.72 -23.71
C VAL A 83 -5.88 5.03 -23.72
N SER A 84 -5.71 5.86 -24.76
CA SER A 84 -6.42 7.14 -24.92
C SER A 84 -7.89 6.99 -25.31
N GLU A 85 -8.36 5.80 -25.68
CA GLU A 85 -9.77 5.54 -26.03
C GLU A 85 -10.66 5.51 -24.78
N PHE A 86 -10.09 5.18 -23.61
CA PHE A 86 -10.83 5.05 -22.36
C PHE A 86 -11.11 6.42 -21.72
N GLN A 87 -12.35 6.89 -21.87
CA GLN A 87 -12.82 8.11 -21.20
C GLN A 87 -13.29 7.79 -19.77
N VAL A 88 -13.08 8.71 -18.83
CA VAL A 88 -13.55 8.56 -17.45
C VAL A 88 -15.08 8.57 -17.42
N ILE A 89 -15.68 7.57 -16.77
CA ILE A 89 -17.13 7.55 -16.55
C ILE A 89 -17.55 8.48 -15.43
N ASP A 90 -18.77 9.00 -15.56
CA ASP A 90 -19.48 9.59 -14.44
C ASP A 90 -20.24 8.50 -13.66
N ALA A 91 -19.94 8.39 -12.37
CA ALA A 91 -20.54 7.38 -11.51
C ALA A 91 -20.57 7.84 -10.05
N ASP A 92 -21.67 7.51 -9.37
CA ASP A 92 -21.77 7.66 -7.93
C ASP A 92 -20.90 6.61 -7.25
N MET A 93 -20.05 7.05 -6.32
CA MET A 93 -19.11 6.20 -5.60
C MET A 93 -19.50 6.09 -4.13
N VAL A 94 -19.68 4.86 -3.65
CA VAL A 94 -20.01 4.57 -2.25
C VAL A 94 -19.03 3.54 -1.69
N PRO A 95 -18.29 3.85 -0.63
CA PRO A 95 -17.45 2.86 0.05
C PRO A 95 -18.34 1.78 0.67
N VAL A 96 -18.06 0.50 0.39
CA VAL A 96 -18.89 -0.62 0.87
C VAL A 96 -18.17 -1.48 1.90
N SER A 97 -16.85 -1.51 1.87
CA SER A 97 -16.00 -2.14 2.89
C SER A 97 -14.59 -1.53 2.85
N PRO A 98 -13.73 -1.79 3.85
CA PRO A 98 -12.30 -1.55 3.69
C PRO A 98 -11.82 -2.19 2.38
N GLY A 99 -11.05 -1.44 1.58
CA GLY A 99 -10.56 -1.91 0.29
C GLY A 99 -11.55 -1.92 -0.88
N LYS A 100 -12.85 -1.67 -0.70
CA LYS A 100 -13.84 -1.74 -1.80
C LYS A 100 -14.75 -0.52 -1.92
N VAL A 101 -15.00 -0.12 -3.16
CA VAL A 101 -15.92 0.95 -3.54
C VAL A 101 -16.95 0.39 -4.52
N SER A 102 -18.23 0.68 -4.27
CA SER A 102 -19.30 0.47 -5.23
C SER A 102 -19.42 1.68 -6.15
N LEU A 103 -19.61 1.41 -7.43
CA LEU A 103 -19.81 2.39 -8.50
C LEU A 103 -21.20 2.17 -9.08
N THR A 104 -21.99 3.23 -9.18
CA THR A 104 -23.27 3.23 -9.92
C THR A 104 -23.17 4.26 -11.03
N LEU A 105 -23.22 3.82 -12.28
CA LEU A 105 -23.08 4.75 -13.41
C LEU A 105 -24.30 5.67 -13.47
N GLN A 106 -24.05 6.97 -13.62
CA GLN A 106 -25.12 7.91 -13.91
C GLN A 106 -25.49 7.73 -15.39
N THR A 107 -26.66 7.15 -15.66
CA THR A 107 -27.12 6.93 -17.03
C THR A 107 -27.32 8.27 -17.74
N GLU A 108 -26.47 8.59 -18.73
CA GLU A 108 -26.94 9.44 -19.81
C GLU A 108 -28.01 8.66 -20.59
N SER A 109 -29.25 9.15 -20.53
CA SER A 109 -30.33 8.68 -21.39
C SER A 109 -30.08 9.13 -22.84
N GLY A 110 -29.01 8.64 -23.44
CA GLY A 110 -28.73 8.79 -24.86
C GLY A 110 -29.31 7.60 -25.60
N ASP A 111 -30.50 7.77 -26.16
CA ASP A 111 -31.14 6.83 -27.09
C ASP A 111 -30.13 6.44 -28.20
N PRO A 112 -29.62 5.20 -28.22
CA PRO A 112 -28.72 4.77 -29.28
C PRO A 112 -29.60 4.43 -30.48
N GLY A 113 -29.85 5.42 -31.32
CA GLY A 113 -30.38 5.20 -32.66
C GLY A 113 -29.63 4.04 -33.33
N THR A 114 -30.37 2.94 -33.53
CA THR A 114 -30.07 1.79 -34.40
C THR A 114 -28.58 1.47 -34.64
N ARG A 115 -27.98 0.70 -33.73
CA ARG A 115 -26.84 -0.17 -34.05
C ARG A 115 -27.33 -1.61 -34.26
N ASP A 116 -28.13 -1.84 -35.30
CA ASP A 116 -28.80 -3.13 -35.59
C ASP A 116 -27.86 -4.32 -35.90
N LEU A 117 -26.54 -4.16 -35.80
CA LEU A 117 -25.55 -5.19 -36.16
C LEU A 117 -24.76 -5.76 -34.97
N MET A 118 -24.86 -5.17 -33.77
CA MET A 118 -24.09 -5.60 -32.61
C MET A 118 -24.91 -5.40 -31.33
N PRO A 119 -25.02 -6.41 -30.44
CA PRO A 119 -25.69 -6.23 -29.16
C PRO A 119 -25.06 -5.11 -28.34
N ASP A 120 -25.89 -4.18 -27.86
CA ASP A 120 -25.49 -3.09 -26.97
C ASP A 120 -25.48 -3.58 -25.52
N VAL A 121 -24.33 -4.07 -25.07
CA VAL A 121 -24.08 -4.47 -23.68
C VAL A 121 -23.18 -3.43 -23.01
N ARG A 122 -23.61 -2.90 -21.86
CA ARG A 122 -22.89 -1.86 -21.12
C ARG A 122 -22.81 -2.20 -19.65
N MET A 123 -21.79 -1.67 -18.97
CA MET A 123 -21.74 -1.70 -17.51
C MET A 123 -22.81 -0.77 -16.94
N THR A 124 -23.42 -1.15 -15.82
CA THR A 124 -24.36 -0.31 -15.06
C THR A 124 -23.88 -0.05 -13.64
N GLN A 125 -23.21 -1.04 -13.04
CA GLN A 125 -22.66 -0.96 -11.69
C GLN A 125 -21.37 -1.78 -11.58
N GLY A 126 -20.58 -1.53 -10.54
CA GLY A 126 -19.51 -2.45 -10.16
C GLY A 126 -18.99 -2.24 -8.75
N THR A 127 -18.47 -3.31 -8.15
CA THR A 127 -17.72 -3.26 -6.90
C THR A 127 -16.24 -3.44 -7.22
N ILE A 128 -15.44 -2.40 -6.99
CA ILE A 128 -14.03 -2.35 -7.34
C ILE A 128 -13.17 -2.34 -6.08
N SER A 129 -12.14 -3.16 -6.08
CA SER A 129 -11.07 -3.06 -5.08
C SER A 129 -10.19 -1.86 -5.42
N TRP A 130 -10.06 -0.90 -4.50
CA TRP A 130 -9.31 0.35 -4.74
C TRP A 130 -7.83 0.24 -4.34
N TYR A 131 -7.43 -0.84 -3.66
CA TYR A 131 -6.02 -1.20 -3.51
C TYR A 131 -5.82 -2.72 -3.48
N TRP A 132 -4.58 -3.15 -3.72
CA TRP A 132 -4.16 -4.55 -3.60
C TRP A 132 -2.65 -4.68 -3.39
N THR A 133 -2.24 -5.89 -3.00
CA THR A 133 -0.83 -6.28 -2.91
C THR A 133 -0.40 -7.04 -4.16
N GLN A 134 0.89 -6.99 -4.46
CA GLN A 134 1.55 -7.86 -5.44
C GLN A 134 1.33 -9.36 -5.14
N ASP A 135 1.49 -10.21 -6.15
CA ASP A 135 1.35 -11.68 -6.07
C ASP A 135 -0.03 -12.16 -5.58
N THR A 136 -1.08 -11.40 -5.89
CA THR A 136 -2.45 -11.75 -5.52
C THR A 136 -3.41 -11.74 -6.69
N PHE A 137 -4.57 -12.36 -6.48
CA PHE A 137 -5.75 -12.17 -7.31
C PHE A 137 -6.69 -11.18 -6.62
N VAL A 138 -7.08 -10.16 -7.37
CA VAL A 138 -8.01 -9.13 -6.91
C VAL A 138 -9.34 -9.33 -7.63
N TYR A 139 -10.42 -9.45 -6.88
CA TYR A 139 -11.73 -9.75 -7.45
C TYR A 139 -12.56 -8.48 -7.57
N HIS A 140 -13.05 -8.22 -8.77
CA HIS A 140 -13.92 -7.10 -9.10
C HIS A 140 -15.26 -7.63 -9.58
N GLU A 141 -16.36 -7.03 -9.12
CA GLU A 141 -17.70 -7.41 -9.58
C GLU A 141 -18.19 -6.35 -10.55
N ILE A 142 -18.55 -6.75 -11.77
CA ILE A 142 -19.04 -5.84 -12.81
C ILE A 142 -20.44 -6.29 -13.19
N THR A 143 -21.43 -5.42 -13.01
CA THR A 143 -22.79 -5.64 -13.49
C THR A 143 -22.94 -5.04 -14.87
N ILE A 144 -23.33 -5.88 -15.83
CA ILE A 144 -23.59 -5.52 -17.21
C ILE A 144 -25.08 -5.67 -17.53
N HIS A 145 -25.59 -4.80 -18.40
CA HIS A 145 -26.96 -4.82 -18.90
C HIS A 145 -26.97 -4.97 -20.42
N ASN A 146 -27.87 -5.81 -20.93
CA ASN A 146 -28.08 -5.96 -22.37
C ASN A 146 -29.25 -5.08 -22.85
N TYR A 147 -28.92 -3.96 -23.50
CA TYR A 147 -29.89 -3.05 -24.10
C TYR A 147 -30.38 -3.49 -25.49
N ALA A 148 -29.83 -4.59 -26.04
CA ALA A 148 -30.24 -5.12 -27.33
C ALA A 148 -31.57 -5.88 -27.26
N SER A 149 -32.18 -6.10 -28.42
CA SER A 149 -33.42 -6.87 -28.58
C SER A 149 -33.21 -8.40 -28.62
N SER A 150 -31.95 -8.87 -28.56
CA SER A 150 -31.58 -10.28 -28.63
C SER A 150 -30.56 -10.64 -27.56
N ALA A 151 -30.43 -11.93 -27.25
CA ALA A 151 -29.44 -12.41 -26.29
C ALA A 151 -28.01 -12.15 -26.78
N ALA A 152 -27.11 -11.86 -25.84
CA ALA A 152 -25.72 -11.52 -26.12
C ALA A 152 -24.75 -12.41 -25.33
N SER A 153 -23.62 -12.72 -25.94
CA SER A 153 -22.47 -13.38 -25.31
C SER A 153 -21.22 -12.55 -25.59
N GLY A 154 -20.16 -12.75 -24.81
CA GLY A 154 -18.92 -12.01 -25.01
C GLY A 154 -17.99 -12.08 -23.82
N MET A 155 -17.27 -10.99 -23.57
CA MET A 155 -16.26 -10.90 -22.52
C MET A 155 -16.28 -9.54 -21.83
N VAL A 156 -16.17 -9.56 -20.49
CA VAL A 156 -15.90 -8.39 -19.67
C VAL A 156 -14.43 -8.39 -19.30
N ILE A 157 -13.72 -7.31 -19.60
CA ILE A 157 -12.29 -7.18 -19.38
C ILE A 157 -12.04 -6.01 -18.43
N LEU A 158 -11.24 -6.23 -17.39
CA LEU A 158 -10.73 -5.19 -16.50
C LEU A 158 -9.26 -4.94 -16.83
N TRP A 159 -8.91 -3.69 -17.11
CA TRP A 159 -7.58 -3.23 -17.54
C TRP A 159 -6.86 -2.46 -16.44
N SER A 160 -5.56 -2.72 -16.26
CA SER A 160 -4.61 -1.72 -15.75
C SER A 160 -4.03 -0.96 -16.94
N LEU A 161 -4.45 0.29 -17.14
CA LEU A 161 -4.02 1.10 -18.27
C LEU A 161 -2.52 1.43 -18.18
N LYS A 162 -2.00 1.59 -16.96
CA LYS A 162 -0.58 1.86 -16.71
C LYS A 162 0.29 0.65 -16.94
N ASP A 163 -0.18 -0.54 -16.56
CA ASP A 163 0.63 -1.74 -16.71
C ASP A 163 0.52 -2.37 -18.11
N GLY A 164 -0.51 -2.00 -18.87
CA GLY A 164 -0.67 -2.40 -20.27
C GLY A 164 -1.27 -3.80 -20.43
N TYR A 165 -2.01 -4.29 -19.43
CA TYR A 165 -2.70 -5.57 -19.49
C TYR A 165 -3.99 -5.56 -18.70
N GLY A 166 -4.82 -6.57 -18.92
CA GLY A 166 -6.08 -6.76 -18.23
C GLY A 166 -6.44 -8.23 -18.08
N CYS A 167 -7.49 -8.51 -17.33
CA CYS A 167 -8.05 -9.84 -17.14
C CYS A 167 -9.48 -9.90 -17.65
N GLY A 168 -9.81 -10.91 -18.45
CA GLY A 168 -11.12 -11.07 -19.09
C GLY A 168 -11.89 -12.30 -18.60
N VAL A 169 -13.19 -12.14 -18.40
CA VAL A 169 -14.11 -13.25 -18.07
C VAL A 169 -15.25 -13.31 -19.09
N PRO A 170 -15.57 -14.49 -19.64
CA PRO A 170 -16.66 -14.64 -20.58
C PRO A 170 -18.03 -14.52 -19.91
N PHE A 171 -19.01 -14.03 -20.65
CA PHE A 171 -20.43 -14.16 -20.32
C PHE A 171 -21.18 -14.77 -21.52
N SER A 172 -22.26 -15.48 -21.24
CA SER A 172 -23.01 -16.22 -22.26
C SER A 172 -24.51 -16.07 -22.10
N ASP A 173 -25.22 -15.97 -23.22
CA ASP A 173 -26.68 -15.99 -23.30
C ASP A 173 -27.38 -14.97 -22.38
N LEU A 174 -26.78 -13.78 -22.25
CA LEU A 174 -27.39 -12.66 -21.51
C LEU A 174 -28.64 -12.19 -22.25
N ALA A 175 -29.81 -12.51 -21.70
CA ALA A 175 -31.10 -12.18 -22.31
C ALA A 175 -31.28 -10.67 -22.55
N ALA A 176 -32.09 -10.32 -23.55
CA ALA A 176 -32.47 -8.94 -23.83
C ALA A 176 -33.12 -8.28 -22.60
N GLY A 177 -32.65 -7.10 -22.22
CA GLY A 177 -33.13 -6.35 -21.05
C GLY A 177 -32.75 -6.94 -19.69
N ALA A 178 -31.84 -7.92 -19.64
CA ALA A 178 -31.39 -8.53 -18.40
C ALA A 178 -30.04 -7.97 -17.93
N ASP A 179 -29.83 -8.05 -16.61
CA ASP A 179 -28.57 -7.78 -15.94
C ASP A 179 -27.82 -9.08 -15.64
N LEU A 180 -26.49 -9.00 -15.64
CA LEU A 180 -25.60 -10.04 -15.14
C LEU A 180 -24.43 -9.41 -14.39
N THR A 181 -24.18 -9.90 -13.17
CA THR A 181 -22.95 -9.58 -12.44
C THR A 181 -21.91 -10.65 -12.72
N VAL A 182 -20.75 -10.24 -13.24
CA VAL A 182 -19.59 -11.12 -13.41
C VAL A 182 -18.50 -10.75 -12.42
N THR A 183 -17.79 -11.76 -11.91
CA THR A 183 -16.60 -11.56 -11.09
C THR A 183 -15.37 -11.69 -11.96
N VAL A 184 -14.60 -10.62 -12.10
CA VAL A 184 -13.33 -10.58 -12.84
C VAL A 184 -12.17 -10.78 -11.86
N PRO A 185 -11.42 -11.91 -11.93
CA PRO A 185 -10.19 -12.09 -11.17
C PRO A 185 -9.06 -11.38 -11.90
N PHE A 186 -8.58 -10.27 -11.33
CA PHE A 186 -7.42 -9.55 -11.82
C PHE A 186 -6.15 -10.11 -11.19
N GLU A 187 -5.32 -10.77 -11.99
CA GLU A 187 -4.03 -11.30 -11.56
C GLU A 187 -2.97 -10.19 -11.53
N VAL A 188 -2.37 -9.95 -10.36
CA VAL A 188 -1.32 -8.94 -10.19
C VAL A 188 0.02 -9.61 -10.44
N LEU A 189 0.69 -9.21 -11.52
CA LEU A 189 1.97 -9.79 -11.97
C LEU A 189 3.15 -8.86 -11.58
N PRO A 190 3.84 -9.06 -10.44
CA PRO A 190 4.78 -8.07 -9.89
C PRO A 190 5.94 -7.72 -10.81
N GLN A 191 6.43 -8.69 -11.58
CA GLN A 191 7.53 -8.48 -12.54
C GLN A 191 7.13 -7.63 -13.75
N HIS A 192 5.81 -7.46 -13.95
CA HIS A 192 5.22 -6.78 -15.12
C HIS A 192 4.38 -5.55 -14.73
N SER A 193 4.03 -5.41 -13.45
CA SER A 193 3.38 -4.25 -12.87
C SER A 193 4.38 -3.27 -12.24
N SER A 194 3.85 -2.20 -11.68
CA SER A 194 4.57 -1.16 -10.93
C SER A 194 3.85 -0.92 -9.61
N ILE A 195 4.51 -0.34 -8.62
CA ILE A 195 3.82 0.14 -7.41
C ILE A 195 3.22 1.52 -7.67
N GLY A 196 2.18 1.85 -6.89
CA GLY A 196 1.55 3.17 -6.89
C GLY A 196 0.21 3.17 -7.62
N ILE A 197 -0.08 4.27 -8.30
CA ILE A 197 -1.38 4.57 -8.90
C ILE A 197 -1.67 3.68 -10.11
N LYS A 198 -2.88 3.14 -10.15
CA LYS A 198 -3.41 2.22 -11.16
C LYS A 198 -4.69 2.77 -11.78
N PRO A 199 -4.59 3.46 -12.92
CA PRO A 199 -5.75 3.81 -13.71
C PRO A 199 -6.42 2.56 -14.27
N MET A 200 -7.61 2.26 -13.76
CA MET A 200 -8.38 1.08 -14.13
C MET A 200 -9.44 1.39 -15.17
N ALA A 201 -9.72 0.45 -16.06
CA ALA A 201 -10.77 0.58 -17.06
C ALA A 201 -11.51 -0.73 -17.28
N VAL A 202 -12.76 -0.65 -17.74
CA VAL A 202 -13.53 -1.82 -18.17
C VAL A 202 -13.80 -1.73 -19.66
N GLU A 203 -13.71 -2.86 -20.33
CA GLU A 203 -14.12 -3.05 -21.72
C GLU A 203 -15.06 -4.26 -21.80
N ILE A 204 -16.16 -4.10 -22.52
CA ILE A 204 -17.12 -5.16 -22.82
C ILE A 204 -17.04 -5.42 -24.32
N ARG A 205 -16.65 -6.63 -24.69
CA ARG A 205 -16.65 -7.12 -26.07
C ARG A 205 -17.78 -8.11 -26.26
N VAL A 206 -18.40 -8.12 -27.44
CA VAL A 206 -19.53 -9.00 -27.75
C VAL A 206 -19.23 -9.92 -28.93
N ASP A 207 -19.72 -11.15 -28.83
CA ASP A 207 -19.58 -12.18 -29.85
C ASP A 207 -20.61 -12.01 -30.99
N PRO A 208 -20.36 -12.59 -32.17
CA PRO A 208 -19.13 -13.26 -32.60
C PRO A 208 -18.07 -12.30 -33.14
N THR A 209 -18.36 -10.99 -33.19
CA THR A 209 -17.48 -10.00 -33.83
C THR A 209 -16.23 -9.72 -33.00
N GLY A 210 -16.30 -9.92 -31.68
CA GLY A 210 -15.24 -9.55 -30.74
C GLY A 210 -15.04 -8.04 -30.62
N LEU A 211 -15.98 -7.25 -31.15
CA LEU A 211 -15.91 -5.80 -31.13
C LEU A 211 -16.31 -5.26 -29.75
N THR A 212 -15.74 -4.11 -29.40
CA THR A 212 -16.10 -3.39 -28.18
C THR A 212 -17.51 -2.84 -28.28
N SER A 213 -18.40 -3.33 -27.41
CA SER A 213 -19.73 -2.76 -27.20
C SER A 213 -19.66 -1.49 -26.36
N TRP A 214 -18.90 -1.56 -25.28
CA TRP A 214 -18.76 -0.47 -24.33
C TRP A 214 -17.38 -0.51 -23.70
N MET A 215 -16.79 0.66 -23.44
CA MET A 215 -15.55 0.75 -22.68
C MET A 215 -15.46 2.09 -21.97
N ALA A 216 -14.82 2.11 -20.81
CA ALA A 216 -14.53 3.34 -20.11
C ALA A 216 -13.50 3.17 -18.98
N ARG A 217 -12.86 4.27 -18.60
CA ARG A 217 -11.98 4.38 -17.43
C ARG A 217 -12.82 4.63 -16.17
N MET A 218 -12.43 3.97 -15.08
CA MET A 218 -13.06 4.16 -13.77
C MET A 218 -12.84 5.59 -13.23
N PRO A 219 -13.76 6.13 -12.41
CA PRO A 219 -13.62 7.46 -11.84
C PRO A 219 -12.60 7.52 -10.69
N ILE A 220 -12.16 6.35 -10.21
CA ILE A 220 -11.17 6.18 -9.16
C ILE A 220 -10.00 5.38 -9.71
N ASP A 221 -8.78 5.84 -9.39
CA ASP A 221 -7.57 5.06 -9.59
C ASP A 221 -7.36 4.13 -8.41
N ALA A 222 -6.94 2.91 -8.67
CA ALA A 222 -6.56 1.98 -7.62
C ALA A 222 -5.09 2.17 -7.21
N VAL A 223 -4.67 1.49 -6.14
CA VAL A 223 -3.30 1.51 -5.65
C VAL A 223 -2.74 0.09 -5.55
N GLU A 224 -1.61 -0.16 -6.22
CA GLU A 224 -0.83 -1.38 -6.01
C GLU A 224 0.27 -1.12 -4.99
N LYS A 225 0.45 -2.05 -4.05
CA LYS A 225 1.51 -2.01 -3.03
C LYS A 225 2.31 -3.32 -2.96
N TYR A 226 3.48 -3.30 -2.33
CA TYR A 226 4.29 -4.49 -2.13
C TYR A 226 3.58 -5.51 -1.23
N ASN A 227 3.83 -6.79 -1.48
CA ASN A 227 3.46 -7.85 -0.55
C ASN A 227 4.61 -8.05 0.45
N ASN A 228 4.39 -7.67 1.71
CA ASN A 228 5.37 -7.77 2.79
C ASN A 228 5.22 -9.01 3.67
N ASP A 229 4.56 -10.05 3.16
CA ASP A 229 4.55 -11.33 3.84
C ASP A 229 5.94 -12.01 3.81
N ALA A 230 6.08 -13.07 4.61
CA ALA A 230 7.34 -13.78 4.78
C ALA A 230 7.88 -14.48 3.51
N SER A 231 7.05 -14.63 2.47
CA SER A 231 7.40 -15.29 1.21
C SER A 231 7.73 -14.32 0.07
N HIS A 232 7.45 -13.02 0.22
CA HIS A 232 7.64 -12.01 -0.82
C HIS A 232 8.67 -10.96 -0.40
N LEU A 233 8.27 -9.96 0.39
CA LEU A 233 9.17 -8.99 1.01
C LEU A 233 9.17 -9.19 2.54
N LEU A 234 9.93 -10.21 2.99
CA LEU A 234 10.03 -10.53 4.41
C LEU A 234 10.47 -9.32 5.22
N ASP A 235 9.70 -9.00 6.25
CA ASP A 235 10.11 -8.09 7.31
C ASP A 235 11.12 -8.81 8.24
N PRO A 236 12.42 -8.40 8.23
CA PRO A 236 13.44 -9.08 9.03
C PRO A 236 13.27 -8.84 10.54
N ASP A 237 12.53 -7.80 10.94
CA ASP A 237 12.29 -7.46 12.33
C ASP A 237 10.94 -8.03 12.81
N GLY A 238 10.27 -8.87 12.01
CA GLY A 238 9.04 -9.57 12.40
C GLY A 238 7.84 -8.66 12.67
N GLY A 239 7.86 -7.45 12.12
CA GLY A 239 6.84 -6.43 12.36
C GLY A 239 7.06 -5.59 13.63
N GLU A 240 8.20 -5.72 14.34
CA GLU A 240 8.55 -4.85 15.47
C GLU A 240 8.74 -3.38 15.06
N ASN A 241 9.01 -3.16 13.78
CA ASN A 241 8.98 -1.87 13.13
C ASN A 241 7.57 -1.33 12.90
N LEU A 242 6.47 -2.09 13.03
CA LEU A 242 5.11 -1.55 12.84
C LEU A 242 4.68 -0.71 14.04
N GLU A 243 4.20 0.50 13.77
CA GLU A 243 3.66 1.41 14.77
C GLU A 243 2.14 1.35 14.81
N THR A 244 1.55 1.82 15.91
CA THR A 244 0.09 1.86 16.08
C THR A 244 -0.62 2.70 15.01
N SER A 245 0.08 3.66 14.39
CA SER A 245 -0.42 4.47 13.27
C SER A 245 -0.69 3.64 12.01
N ASP A 246 0.06 2.55 11.79
CA ASP A 246 -0.06 1.71 10.60
C ASP A 246 -1.42 0.99 10.51
N LEU A 247 -2.11 0.81 11.65
CA LEU A 247 -3.47 0.27 11.70
C LEU A 247 -4.52 1.18 11.03
N TYR A 248 -4.21 2.47 10.90
CA TYR A 248 -5.13 3.49 10.38
C TYR A 248 -4.91 3.81 8.89
N HIS A 249 -3.93 3.18 8.22
CA HIS A 249 -3.65 3.40 6.80
C HIS A 249 -4.55 2.62 5.83
N PHE A 250 -5.46 1.76 6.33
CA PHE A 250 -6.23 0.81 5.50
C PHE A 250 -7.78 0.93 5.47
N PRO A 251 -8.48 1.82 6.23
CA PRO A 251 -9.88 2.17 5.93
C PRO A 251 -9.96 3.22 4.79
N PHE A 252 -11.02 3.19 3.98
CA PHE A 252 -11.21 4.10 2.83
C PHE A 252 -11.38 5.59 3.22
N SER A 253 -11.54 5.91 4.50
CA SER A 253 -11.58 7.30 4.97
C SER A 253 -10.17 7.89 5.05
N GLU A 254 -9.56 7.82 6.23
CA GLU A 254 -8.28 8.48 6.54
C GLU A 254 -7.10 7.71 5.96
N GLY A 255 -7.17 6.38 5.95
CA GLY A 255 -6.12 5.52 5.40
C GLY A 255 -5.97 5.64 3.88
N TYR A 256 -7.07 5.83 3.17
CA TYR A 256 -7.05 6.12 1.73
C TYR A 256 -6.17 7.32 1.41
N ARG A 257 -6.23 8.40 2.21
CA ARG A 257 -5.46 9.62 1.95
C ARG A 257 -3.96 9.37 2.07
N VAL A 258 -3.52 8.73 3.16
CA VAL A 258 -2.09 8.39 3.38
C VAL A 258 -1.59 7.47 2.27
N LEU A 259 -2.33 6.38 1.98
CA LEU A 259 -1.94 5.42 0.96
C LEU A 259 -1.92 6.04 -0.44
N LEU A 260 -2.89 6.89 -0.78
CA LEU A 260 -2.93 7.56 -2.08
C LEU A 260 -1.74 8.49 -2.27
N GLU A 261 -1.39 9.28 -1.26
CA GLU A 261 -0.25 10.19 -1.35
C GLU A 261 1.08 9.44 -1.37
N ALA A 262 1.21 8.38 -0.58
CA ALA A 262 2.35 7.46 -0.66
C ALA A 262 2.48 6.85 -2.07
N ALA A 263 1.36 6.41 -2.65
CA ALA A 263 1.31 5.87 -4.00
C ALA A 263 1.70 6.90 -5.07
N GLN A 264 1.37 8.18 -4.88
CA GLN A 264 1.85 9.28 -5.74
C GLN A 264 3.36 9.49 -5.59
N ALA A 265 3.88 9.44 -4.36
CA ALA A 265 5.30 9.64 -4.07
C ALA A 265 6.20 8.56 -4.72
N ALA A 266 5.74 7.31 -4.77
CA ALA A 266 6.48 6.18 -5.34
C ALA A 266 5.99 5.76 -6.74
N ASP A 267 5.16 6.57 -7.41
CA ASP A 267 4.39 6.11 -8.55
C ASP A 267 5.27 5.60 -9.71
N GLY A 268 5.01 4.37 -10.18
CA GLY A 268 5.73 3.79 -11.32
C GLY A 268 7.09 3.16 -10.99
N THR A 269 7.51 3.19 -9.72
CA THR A 269 8.66 2.40 -9.24
C THR A 269 8.33 0.91 -9.22
N THR A 270 9.34 0.05 -9.30
CA THR A 270 9.14 -1.41 -9.33
C THR A 270 9.81 -2.16 -8.21
N GLU A 271 10.66 -1.50 -7.43
CA GLU A 271 11.37 -2.11 -6.33
C GLU A 271 11.43 -1.25 -5.08
N PRO A 272 11.45 -1.84 -3.87
CA PRO A 272 11.40 -1.08 -2.63
C PRO A 272 12.52 -0.05 -2.50
N TYR A 273 13.72 -0.31 -3.02
CA TYR A 273 14.82 0.66 -3.04
C TYR A 273 14.46 1.94 -3.82
N GLN A 274 13.88 1.79 -5.02
CA GLN A 274 13.48 2.92 -5.86
C GLN A 274 12.30 3.68 -5.24
N SER A 275 11.32 2.95 -4.70
CA SER A 275 10.19 3.55 -4.00
C SER A 275 10.67 4.34 -2.79
N ALA A 276 11.54 3.76 -1.96
CA ALA A 276 12.13 4.42 -0.80
C ALA A 276 12.86 5.70 -1.19
N TYR A 277 13.67 5.68 -2.26
CA TYR A 277 14.34 6.88 -2.78
C TYR A 277 13.33 7.94 -3.22
N ALA A 278 12.32 7.57 -4.03
CA ALA A 278 11.31 8.49 -4.53
C ALA A 278 10.50 9.14 -3.39
N ILE A 279 10.15 8.37 -2.36
CA ILE A 279 9.46 8.87 -1.17
C ILE A 279 10.35 9.85 -0.39
N THR A 280 11.66 9.57 -0.25
CA THR A 280 12.60 10.52 0.39
C THR A 280 12.59 11.87 -0.31
N GLN A 281 12.67 11.86 -1.66
CA GLN A 281 12.63 13.09 -2.45
C GLN A 281 11.28 13.81 -2.34
N TYR A 282 10.18 13.06 -2.38
CA TYR A 282 8.83 13.60 -2.27
C TYR A 282 8.63 14.30 -0.91
N VAL A 283 8.92 13.61 0.19
CA VAL A 283 8.72 14.15 1.54
C VAL A 283 9.57 15.40 1.75
N ASN A 284 10.84 15.39 1.31
CA ASN A 284 11.68 16.60 1.35
C ASN A 284 11.03 17.78 0.61
N GLY A 285 10.47 17.51 -0.58
CA GLY A 285 9.81 18.51 -1.40
C GLY A 285 8.46 18.99 -0.83
N ALA A 286 7.71 18.11 -0.16
CA ALA A 286 6.38 18.37 0.40
C ALA A 286 6.43 19.10 1.75
N MET A 287 7.56 19.03 2.45
CA MET A 287 7.73 19.62 3.76
C MET A 287 8.42 20.99 3.73
N ASN A 288 8.23 21.74 4.82
CA ASN A 288 8.91 22.96 5.17
C ASN A 288 9.46 22.83 6.60
N TYR A 289 10.77 23.04 6.75
CA TYR A 289 11.39 23.00 8.08
C TYR A 289 10.96 24.21 8.92
N THR A 290 10.55 23.99 10.16
CA THR A 290 10.14 25.05 11.10
C THR A 290 10.81 24.89 12.47
N TYR A 291 10.89 25.97 13.24
CA TYR A 291 11.41 25.99 14.62
C TYR A 291 10.33 26.49 15.60
N GLU A 292 9.06 26.36 15.22
CA GLU A 292 7.95 26.72 16.09
C GLU A 292 7.85 25.74 17.27
N ASP A 293 7.62 26.29 18.47
CA ASP A 293 7.65 25.55 19.74
C ASP A 293 6.88 24.21 19.73
N PRO A 294 5.66 24.09 19.15
CA PRO A 294 4.95 22.81 19.14
C PRO A 294 5.71 21.66 18.45
N TYR A 295 6.45 21.96 17.39
CA TYR A 295 7.24 20.96 16.64
C TYR A 295 8.58 20.63 17.32
N LEU A 296 8.99 21.43 18.30
CA LEU A 296 10.17 21.16 19.11
C LEU A 296 9.82 20.38 20.39
N GLU A 297 8.55 20.42 20.81
CA GLU A 297 8.05 19.77 22.02
C GLU A 297 7.37 18.41 21.76
N TYR A 298 6.77 18.23 20.58
CA TYR A 298 5.99 17.04 20.22
C TYR A 298 6.35 16.54 18.82
N ILE A 299 6.17 15.23 18.60
CA ILE A 299 6.19 14.62 17.27
C ILE A 299 4.75 14.49 16.78
N PHE A 300 4.41 15.15 15.67
CA PHE A 300 3.07 15.09 15.11
C PHE A 300 2.85 13.82 14.26
N SER A 301 1.62 13.30 14.29
CA SER A 301 1.23 12.19 13.42
C SER A 301 1.13 12.61 11.96
N ASP A 302 1.26 11.63 11.06
CA ASP A 302 1.01 11.76 9.62
C ASP A 302 -0.30 12.49 9.29
N LEU A 303 -1.43 12.04 9.86
CA LEU A 303 -2.74 12.63 9.63
C LEU A 303 -2.81 14.08 10.10
N TYR A 304 -2.22 14.39 11.26
CA TYR A 304 -2.20 15.77 11.76
C TYR A 304 -1.42 16.68 10.81
N MET A 305 -0.24 16.24 10.34
CA MET A 305 0.55 16.99 9.38
C MET A 305 -0.23 17.24 8.07
N MET A 306 -0.89 16.20 7.55
CA MET A 306 -1.70 16.30 6.34
C MET A 306 -2.92 17.22 6.49
N ASP A 307 -3.50 17.31 7.69
CA ASP A 307 -4.65 18.19 7.99
C ASP A 307 -4.27 19.64 8.28
N HIS A 308 -2.99 19.90 8.61
CA HIS A 308 -2.50 21.21 9.00
C HIS A 308 -1.33 21.68 8.13
N PRO A 309 -1.47 21.71 6.79
CA PRO A 309 -0.45 22.28 5.94
C PRO A 309 -0.30 23.79 6.19
N SER A 310 0.88 24.31 5.89
CA SER A 310 1.19 25.73 5.92
C SER A 310 0.17 26.52 5.08
N PRO A 311 -0.48 27.55 5.64
CA PRO A 311 -1.41 28.39 4.88
C PRO A 311 -0.71 29.26 3.82
N ILE A 312 0.63 29.29 3.83
CA ILE A 312 1.43 30.12 2.92
C ILE A 312 1.63 29.43 1.56
N ASN A 313 1.91 28.14 1.57
CA ASN A 313 2.32 27.40 0.37
C ASN A 313 1.77 25.97 0.30
N GLY A 314 0.91 25.57 1.23
CA GLY A 314 0.29 24.24 1.26
C GLY A 314 1.25 23.11 1.65
N LYS A 315 2.50 23.41 1.99
CA LYS A 315 3.47 22.39 2.44
C LYS A 315 3.25 22.00 3.88
N TYR A 316 3.53 20.76 4.21
CA TYR A 316 3.53 20.28 5.59
C TYR A 316 4.66 20.94 6.39
N LEU A 317 4.48 21.03 7.70
CA LEU A 317 5.38 21.70 8.61
C LEU A 317 5.97 20.71 9.60
N GLY A 318 7.24 20.87 9.93
CA GLY A 318 7.87 20.12 11.02
C GLY A 318 9.39 20.18 11.03
N VAL A 319 9.99 19.41 11.93
CA VAL A 319 11.43 19.18 12.05
C VAL A 319 11.79 17.77 11.60
N CYS A 320 13.03 17.31 11.86
CA CYS A 320 13.49 15.98 11.46
C CYS A 320 12.53 14.84 11.85
N ASP A 321 11.86 14.98 12.99
CA ASP A 321 10.93 13.98 13.51
C ASP A 321 9.68 13.84 12.62
N GLU A 322 9.06 14.95 12.20
CA GLU A 322 7.92 14.95 11.28
C GLU A 322 8.28 14.43 9.89
N TYR A 323 9.45 14.81 9.37
CA TYR A 323 9.93 14.32 8.08
C TYR A 323 10.13 12.80 8.13
N GLY A 324 10.77 12.29 9.19
CA GLY A 324 10.95 10.86 9.42
C GLY A 324 9.62 10.12 9.62
N THR A 325 8.68 10.73 10.34
CA THR A 325 7.34 10.17 10.58
C THR A 325 6.54 10.05 9.28
N LEU A 326 6.48 11.12 8.47
CA LEU A 326 5.74 11.10 7.21
C LEU A 326 6.34 10.13 6.20
N TYR A 327 7.67 10.10 6.09
CA TYR A 327 8.38 9.12 5.26
C TYR A 327 8.04 7.68 5.67
N THR A 328 8.12 7.41 6.98
CA THR A 328 7.88 6.07 7.53
C THR A 328 6.44 5.62 7.24
N ALA A 329 5.46 6.51 7.45
CA ALA A 329 4.07 6.24 7.12
C ALA A 329 3.88 5.91 5.63
N PHE A 330 4.49 6.68 4.73
CA PHE A 330 4.36 6.43 3.29
C PHE A 330 4.99 5.11 2.85
N ALA A 331 6.20 4.82 3.32
CA ALA A 331 6.88 3.58 2.97
C ALA A 331 6.11 2.36 3.49
N ARG A 332 5.62 2.39 4.74
CA ARG A 332 4.83 1.29 5.31
C ARG A 332 3.45 1.15 4.67
N ALA A 333 2.78 2.25 4.32
CA ALA A 333 1.50 2.21 3.60
C ALA A 333 1.63 1.42 2.27
N LEU A 334 2.77 1.56 1.59
CA LEU A 334 3.12 0.81 0.38
C LEU A 334 3.68 -0.60 0.63
N GLY A 335 3.69 -1.08 1.88
CA GLY A 335 4.18 -2.40 2.22
C GLY A 335 5.70 -2.52 2.22
N ILE A 336 6.44 -1.43 2.39
CA ILE A 336 7.91 -1.49 2.58
C ILE A 336 8.19 -1.53 4.09
N PRO A 337 8.80 -2.61 4.61
CA PRO A 337 9.26 -2.63 6.00
C PRO A 337 10.19 -1.44 6.26
N THR A 338 9.82 -0.58 7.20
CA THR A 338 10.51 0.70 7.44
C THR A 338 10.56 0.98 8.93
N ARG A 339 11.67 1.52 9.42
CA ARG A 339 11.84 1.90 10.84
C ARG A 339 12.25 3.35 10.99
N PHE A 340 11.67 4.02 11.98
CA PHE A 340 12.05 5.36 12.40
C PHE A 340 13.26 5.29 13.34
N LEU A 341 14.26 6.14 13.11
CA LEU A 341 15.48 6.21 13.92
C LEU A 341 15.71 7.63 14.39
N SER A 342 16.03 7.80 15.67
CA SER A 342 16.51 9.06 16.23
C SER A 342 17.86 8.86 16.93
N PHE A 343 18.73 9.86 16.82
CA PHE A 343 20.06 9.81 17.42
C PHE A 343 20.58 11.21 17.76
N SER A 344 21.55 11.26 18.68
CA SER A 344 22.28 12.49 18.98
C SER A 344 23.52 12.58 18.10
N MET A 345 23.70 13.72 17.46
CA MET A 345 24.91 14.08 16.72
C MET A 345 25.74 15.06 17.53
N ARG A 346 27.06 14.97 17.41
CA ARG A 346 27.99 15.97 17.95
C ARG A 346 28.77 16.60 16.80
N GLU A 347 28.62 17.90 16.60
CA GLU A 347 29.36 18.64 15.60
C GLU A 347 30.85 18.72 16.00
N VAL A 348 31.75 18.25 15.13
CA VAL A 348 33.20 18.21 15.42
C VAL A 348 33.81 19.62 15.57
N ALA A 349 33.34 20.58 14.77
CA ALA A 349 33.91 21.92 14.75
C ALA A 349 33.57 22.75 16.01
N THR A 350 32.38 22.56 16.58
CA THR A 350 31.85 23.37 17.67
C THR A 350 31.69 22.59 18.98
N GLY A 351 31.66 21.26 18.92
CA GLY A 351 31.32 20.38 20.03
C GLY A 351 29.83 20.35 20.38
N ASN A 352 28.98 21.10 19.66
CA ASN A 352 27.54 21.18 19.89
C ASN A 352 26.89 19.81 19.70
N VAL A 353 25.91 19.49 20.55
CA VAL A 353 25.12 18.28 20.45
C VAL A 353 23.71 18.66 19.98
N SER A 354 23.21 17.96 18.96
CA SER A 354 21.85 18.11 18.45
C SER A 354 21.20 16.73 18.26
N GLY A 355 19.88 16.66 18.38
CA GLY A 355 19.13 15.51 17.91
C GLY A 355 18.99 15.52 16.39
N HIS A 356 18.80 14.34 15.80
CA HIS A 356 18.37 14.17 14.41
C HIS A 356 17.55 12.89 14.29
N ALA A 357 16.64 12.88 13.32
CA ALA A 357 15.81 11.73 13.02
C ALA A 357 15.81 11.42 11.53
N ILE A 358 15.77 10.13 11.22
CA ILE A 358 15.79 9.55 9.87
C ILE A 358 14.89 8.32 9.84
N ALA A 359 14.86 7.64 8.71
CA ALA A 359 14.31 6.29 8.60
C ALA A 359 15.27 5.33 7.89
N GLU A 360 14.99 4.04 8.03
CA GLU A 360 15.60 2.99 7.22
C GLU A 360 14.51 2.11 6.61
N SER A 361 14.65 1.79 5.33
CA SER A 361 13.69 0.97 4.57
C SER A 361 14.36 -0.32 4.11
N TRP A 362 13.69 -1.45 4.29
CA TRP A 362 14.18 -2.76 3.84
C TRP A 362 13.97 -2.91 2.34
N ASN A 363 15.04 -3.16 1.60
CA ASN A 363 14.95 -3.35 0.15
C ASN A 363 14.77 -4.81 -0.29
N GLY A 364 14.60 -5.73 0.66
CA GLY A 364 14.60 -7.18 0.41
C GLY A 364 15.89 -7.88 0.83
N THR A 365 17.00 -7.14 0.98
CA THR A 365 18.32 -7.71 1.32
C THR A 365 19.06 -6.97 2.42
N THR A 366 18.88 -5.65 2.51
CA THR A 366 19.50 -4.81 3.53
C THR A 366 18.60 -3.64 3.89
N TRP A 367 18.82 -3.10 5.09
CA TRP A 367 18.27 -1.82 5.50
C TRP A 367 18.98 -0.70 4.74
N VAL A 368 18.19 0.19 4.13
CA VAL A 368 18.67 1.31 3.32
C VAL A 368 18.35 2.61 4.01
N HIS A 369 19.39 3.43 4.17
CA HIS A 369 19.33 4.72 4.84
C HIS A 369 18.47 5.75 4.07
N SER A 370 17.54 6.42 4.76
CA SER A 370 16.65 7.44 4.18
C SER A 370 16.50 8.66 5.10
N ASP A 371 17.01 9.81 4.67
CA ASP A 371 16.91 11.10 5.37
C ASP A 371 16.17 12.12 4.52
N PRO A 372 14.84 12.20 4.67
CA PRO A 372 14.01 13.16 3.97
C PRO A 372 14.26 14.61 4.42
N THR A 373 14.82 14.86 5.61
CA THR A 373 15.09 16.23 6.08
C THR A 373 16.24 16.87 5.31
N TRP A 374 17.30 16.10 5.07
CA TRP A 374 18.48 16.56 4.33
C TRP A 374 18.48 16.17 2.85
N ASN A 375 17.44 15.47 2.40
CA ASN A 375 17.34 14.90 1.06
C ASN A 375 18.52 13.97 0.73
N VAL A 376 18.86 13.10 1.68
CA VAL A 376 19.96 12.15 1.58
C VAL A 376 19.40 10.74 1.58
N PHE A 377 19.81 9.93 0.60
CA PHE A 377 19.40 8.54 0.47
C PHE A 377 20.61 7.66 0.22
N ASP A 378 20.65 6.50 0.88
CA ASP A 378 21.72 5.51 0.83
C ASP A 378 23.14 6.10 0.95
N ASN A 379 23.29 7.10 1.83
CA ASN A 379 24.55 7.77 2.06
C ASN A 379 24.71 8.13 3.55
N PRO A 380 24.95 7.14 4.42
CA PRO A 380 25.12 7.38 5.85
C PRO A 380 26.42 8.13 6.18
N GLN A 381 27.30 8.38 5.20
CA GLN A 381 28.52 9.15 5.42
C GLN A 381 28.23 10.63 5.72
N VAL A 382 27.03 11.13 5.44
CA VAL A 382 26.66 12.53 5.75
C VAL A 382 26.68 12.81 7.26
N TYR A 383 26.47 11.79 8.09
CA TYR A 383 26.57 11.88 9.55
C TYR A 383 28.01 11.69 10.05
N ARG A 384 28.93 11.22 9.19
CA ARG A 384 30.35 11.17 9.51
C ARG A 384 30.93 12.57 9.38
N TYR A 385 30.90 13.30 10.48
CA TYR A 385 31.71 14.48 10.67
C TYR A 385 33.21 14.09 10.60
N SER A 386 33.86 14.40 9.48
CA SER A 386 35.31 14.37 9.16
C SER A 386 36.17 13.18 9.65
N PRO A 387 36.90 12.48 8.75
CA PRO A 387 37.87 11.46 9.13
C PRO A 387 39.18 12.11 9.57
N THR A 388 39.36 12.36 10.86
CA THR A 388 40.73 12.48 11.41
C THR A 388 40.85 11.63 12.64
N CYS A 389 41.43 10.45 12.44
CA CYS A 389 42.18 9.75 13.48
C CYS A 389 43.26 10.70 14.03
N THR A 390 43.28 10.89 15.35
CA THR A 390 44.50 11.07 16.14
C THR A 390 44.32 10.38 17.47
#